data_AF-A0A429II56-F1
#
_entry.id   AF-A0A429II56-F1
#
_cell.length_a   1.000
_cell.length_b   1.000
_cell.length_c   1.000
_cell.angle_alpha   90.00
_cell.angle_beta   90.00
_cell.angle_gamma   90.00
#
_symmetry.space_group_name_H-M   'P 1'
#
loop_
_entity.id
_entity.type
_entity.pdbx_description
1 polymer ?
#
loop_
_entity_poly.entity_id
_entity_poly.type
_entity_poly.pdbx_seq_one_letter_code
_entity_poly.pdbx_strand_id
1 'polypeptide(L)'
;MKLLTEMSEREFFALVGRRPGMYVTKATFEKMAAFLTGYDQHALRHGGDGLAGWREWLAARRGGRGSNLIWPALVLHLAFPNGWDPDRTLSPEEDEQAIRTLFGLLDEFAAERETAQVTAPRTPPMRS
;
A
#
# COMPACT_ATOMS: atom_id res chain seq x y z
N MET A 1 -8.79 -17.62 12.46
CA MET A 1 -8.45 -16.51 11.53
C MET A 1 -9.70 -15.65 11.46
N LYS A 2 -9.61 -14.33 11.63
CA LYS A 2 -10.77 -13.43 11.47
C LYS A 2 -11.37 -13.59 10.07
N LEU A 3 -12.66 -13.31 9.90
CA LEU A 3 -13.24 -13.23 8.55
C LEU A 3 -12.68 -11.99 7.82
N LEU A 4 -12.58 -12.04 6.49
CA LEU A 4 -12.10 -10.88 5.70
C LEU A 4 -12.90 -9.60 5.99
N THR A 5 -14.20 -9.74 6.25
CA THR A 5 -15.12 -8.64 6.59
C THR A 5 -14.91 -8.05 7.99
N GLU A 6 -14.14 -8.73 8.86
CA GLU A 6 -13.88 -8.33 10.24
C GLU A 6 -12.44 -7.82 10.45
N MET A 7 -11.59 -7.94 9.43
CA MET A 7 -10.20 -7.49 9.48
C MET A 7 -10.12 -5.98 9.29
N SER A 8 -9.22 -5.31 10.04
CA SER A 8 -8.80 -3.96 9.64
C SER A 8 -8.01 -3.99 8.33
N GLU A 9 -7.89 -2.85 7.66
CA GLU A 9 -7.06 -2.74 6.45
C GLU A 9 -5.61 -3.19 6.72
N ARG A 10 -5.07 -2.81 7.88
CA ARG A 10 -3.75 -3.21 8.34
C ARG A 10 -3.63 -4.74 8.48
N GLU A 11 -4.60 -5.38 9.13
CA GLU A 11 -4.64 -6.84 9.28
C GLU A 11 -4.74 -7.56 7.93
N PHE A 12 -5.52 -7.01 7.01
CA PHE A 12 -5.65 -7.53 5.65
C PHE A 12 -4.33 -7.43 4.87
N PHE A 13 -3.66 -6.28 4.88
CA PHE A 13 -2.37 -6.12 4.22
C PHE A 13 -1.28 -7.01 4.82
N ALA A 14 -1.26 -7.19 6.15
CA ALA A 14 -0.35 -8.12 6.81
C ALA A 14 -0.59 -9.57 6.36
N LEU A 15 -1.85 -9.98 6.18
CA LEU A 15 -2.19 -11.30 5.64
C LEU A 15 -1.70 -11.47 4.19
N VAL A 16 -1.92 -10.47 3.34
CA VAL A 16 -1.50 -10.49 1.93
C VAL A 16 0.02 -10.56 1.83
N GLY A 17 0.75 -9.71 2.58
CA GLY A 17 2.20 -9.67 2.58
C GLY A 17 2.86 -10.95 3.11
N ARG A 18 2.19 -11.67 4.02
CA ARG A 18 2.67 -12.96 4.52
C ARG A 18 2.52 -14.09 3.51
N ARG A 19 1.54 -14.01 2.61
CA ARG A 19 1.22 -15.08 1.65
C ARG A 19 0.93 -14.54 0.24
N PRO A 20 1.85 -13.78 -0.38
CA PRO A 20 1.58 -13.12 -1.65
C PRO A 20 1.22 -14.12 -2.77
N GLY A 21 1.82 -15.32 -2.73
CA GLY A 21 1.51 -16.44 -3.63
C GLY A 21 0.03 -16.89 -3.65
N MET A 22 -0.73 -16.63 -2.59
CA MET A 22 -2.17 -16.95 -2.53
C MET A 22 -3.03 -15.95 -3.31
N TYR A 23 -2.52 -14.75 -3.53
CA TYR A 23 -3.22 -13.66 -4.22
C TYR A 23 -2.74 -13.51 -5.66
N VAL A 24 -1.45 -13.77 -5.88
CA VAL A 24 -0.83 -13.79 -7.21
C VAL A 24 -0.02 -15.07 -7.37
N THR A 25 -0.30 -15.86 -8.42
CA THR A 25 0.31 -17.20 -8.64
C THR A 25 1.84 -17.21 -8.65
N LYS A 26 2.47 -16.10 -9.04
CA LYS A 26 3.90 -15.83 -8.86
C LYS A 26 4.01 -14.43 -8.26
N ALA A 27 4.59 -14.33 -7.07
CA ALA A 27 4.76 -13.06 -6.37
C ALA A 27 5.91 -12.26 -7.01
N THR A 28 5.56 -11.42 -7.99
CA THR A 28 6.43 -10.34 -8.49
C THR A 28 5.89 -9.01 -8.01
N PHE A 29 6.75 -8.00 -7.90
CA PHE A 29 6.37 -6.66 -7.47
C PHE A 29 5.27 -6.10 -8.37
N GLU A 30 5.41 -6.25 -9.69
CA GLU A 30 4.42 -5.81 -10.67
C GLU A 30 3.03 -6.41 -10.41
N LYS A 31 2.97 -7.74 -10.18
CA LYS A 31 1.69 -8.43 -9.92
C LYS A 31 1.06 -8.00 -8.60
N MET A 32 1.88 -7.79 -7.57
CA MET A 32 1.39 -7.25 -6.30
C MET A 32 0.88 -5.82 -6.46
N ALA A 33 1.56 -5.00 -7.27
CA ALA A 33 1.11 -3.65 -7.57
C ALA A 33 -0.21 -3.63 -8.36
N ALA A 34 -0.37 -4.52 -9.34
CA ALA A 34 -1.61 -4.69 -10.07
C ALA A 34 -2.76 -5.13 -9.14
N PHE A 35 -2.50 -6.08 -8.24
CA PHE A 35 -3.47 -6.53 -7.24
C PHE A 35 -3.95 -5.37 -6.33
N LEU A 36 -3.02 -4.59 -5.77
CA LEU A 36 -3.36 -3.45 -4.90
C LEU A 36 -4.04 -2.31 -5.66
N THR A 37 -3.66 -2.10 -6.92
CA THR A 37 -4.35 -1.13 -7.79
C THR A 37 -5.80 -1.56 -8.00
N GLY A 38 -6.05 -2.85 -8.22
CA GLY A 38 -7.42 -3.37 -8.31
C GLY A 38 -8.20 -3.25 -7.01
N TYR A 39 -7.57 -3.50 -5.87
CA TYR A 39 -8.15 -3.29 -4.54
C TYR A 39 -8.58 -1.83 -4.33
N ASP A 40 -7.70 -0.88 -4.63
CA ASP A 40 -7.96 0.55 -4.51
C ASP A 40 -9.10 1.00 -5.44
N GLN A 41 -9.04 0.61 -6.72
CA GLN A 41 -10.10 0.92 -7.69
C GLN A 41 -11.46 0.34 -7.29
N HIS A 42 -11.49 -0.87 -6.74
CA HIS A 42 -12.72 -1.47 -6.23
C HIS A 42 -13.28 -0.67 -5.05
N ALA A 43 -12.44 -0.33 -4.06
CA ALA A 43 -12.87 0.48 -2.91
C ALA A 43 -13.45 1.82 -3.37
N LEU A 44 -12.75 2.56 -4.23
CA LEU A 44 -13.19 3.85 -4.77
C LEU A 44 -14.53 3.73 -5.53
N ARG A 45 -14.70 2.69 -6.34
CA ARG A 45 -15.95 2.45 -7.09
C ARG A 45 -17.16 2.20 -6.17
N HIS A 46 -16.93 1.68 -4.98
CA HIS A 46 -17.98 1.29 -4.03
C HIS A 46 -18.05 2.22 -2.81
N GLY A 47 -17.42 3.40 -2.86
CA GLY A 47 -17.51 4.43 -1.82
C GLY A 47 -16.65 4.18 -0.57
N GLY A 48 -15.68 3.27 -0.66
CA GLY A 48 -14.66 3.08 0.37
C GLY A 48 -13.44 3.98 0.16
N ASP A 49 -12.64 4.15 1.21
CA ASP A 49 -11.46 5.01 1.19
C ASP A 49 -10.28 4.40 0.42
N GLY A 50 -10.20 3.06 0.33
CA GLY A 50 -9.11 2.36 -0.34
C GLY A 50 -7.73 2.83 0.14
N LEU A 51 -6.86 3.13 -0.82
CA LEU A 51 -5.53 3.69 -0.60
C LEU A 51 -5.51 5.23 -0.76
N ALA A 52 -6.60 5.92 -0.41
CA ALA A 52 -6.64 7.39 -0.46
C ALA A 52 -5.48 8.03 0.30
N GLY A 53 -4.71 8.89 -0.38
CA GLY A 53 -3.52 9.56 0.17
C GLY A 53 -2.24 8.73 0.17
N TRP A 54 -2.27 7.47 -0.28
CA TRP A 54 -1.11 6.57 -0.29
C TRP A 54 0.07 7.13 -1.11
N ARG A 55 -0.20 7.63 -2.31
CA ARG A 55 0.83 8.15 -3.21
C ARG A 55 1.48 9.40 -2.63
N GLU A 56 0.68 10.31 -2.09
CA GLU A 56 1.13 11.54 -1.45
C GLU A 56 1.97 11.23 -0.21
N TRP A 57 1.54 10.25 0.58
CA TRP A 57 2.26 9.76 1.74
C TRP A 57 3.63 9.16 1.36
N LEU A 58 3.71 8.37 0.29
CA LEU A 58 4.99 7.87 -0.25
C LEU A 58 5.89 9.00 -0.75
N ALA A 59 5.33 9.99 -1.44
CA ALA A 59 6.10 11.14 -1.94
C ALA A 59 6.67 11.99 -0.80
N ALA A 60 5.89 12.19 0.27
CA ALA A 60 6.34 12.92 1.47
C ALA A 60 7.57 12.25 2.11
N ARG A 61 7.59 10.91 2.21
CA ARG A 61 8.74 10.13 2.72
C ARG A 61 10.00 10.28 1.88
N ARG A 62 9.89 10.65 0.61
CA ARG A 62 11.03 10.98 -0.25
C ARG A 62 11.45 12.45 -0.20
N GLY A 63 10.89 13.23 0.73
CA GLY A 63 11.09 14.68 0.82
C GLY A 63 10.43 15.43 -0.33
N GLY A 64 9.29 14.94 -0.84
CA GLY A 64 8.57 15.52 -1.97
C GLY A 64 9.16 15.19 -3.35
N ARG A 65 10.24 14.40 -3.43
CA ARG A 65 10.86 13.99 -4.70
C ARG A 65 10.01 12.92 -5.41
N GLY A 66 9.78 13.14 -6.70
CA GLY A 66 8.97 12.23 -7.53
C GLY A 66 7.47 12.46 -7.39
N SER A 67 7.02 13.70 -7.16
CA SER A 67 5.60 14.07 -7.12
C SER A 67 4.83 13.74 -8.41
N ASN A 68 5.55 13.61 -9.53
CA ASN A 68 5.05 13.17 -10.84
C ASN A 68 5.08 11.64 -11.03
N LEU A 69 5.62 10.87 -10.09
CA LEU A 69 5.72 9.43 -10.20
C LEU A 69 4.44 8.74 -9.71
N ILE A 70 4.11 7.64 -10.38
CA ILE A 70 3.10 6.70 -9.90
C ILE A 70 3.59 6.00 -8.62
N TRP A 71 2.65 5.57 -7.77
CA TRP A 71 2.99 4.96 -6.49
C TRP A 71 3.92 3.74 -6.59
N PRO A 72 3.85 2.84 -7.61
CA PRO A 72 4.79 1.71 -7.69
C PRO A 72 6.24 2.16 -7.87
N ALA A 73 6.46 3.20 -8.68
CA ALA A 73 7.79 3.79 -8.87
C ALA A 73 8.30 4.46 -7.59
N LEU A 74 7.43 5.07 -6.79
CA LEU A 74 7.81 5.61 -5.47
C LEU A 74 8.25 4.50 -4.51
N VAL A 75 7.53 3.38 -4.48
CA VAL A 75 7.89 2.22 -3.63
C VAL A 75 9.22 1.64 -4.03
N LEU A 76 9.44 1.41 -5.32
CA LEU A 76 10.72 0.90 -5.79
C LEU A 76 11.86 1.87 -5.38
N HIS A 77 11.66 3.20 -5.45
CA HIS A 77 12.68 4.19 -5.05
C HIS A 77 13.02 4.15 -3.57
N LEU A 78 12.07 3.72 -2.76
CA LEU A 78 12.29 3.46 -1.35
C LEU A 78 12.98 2.09 -1.13
N ALA A 79 12.65 1.09 -1.95
CA ALA A 79 13.25 -0.25 -1.88
C ALA A 79 14.71 -0.30 -2.35
N PHE A 80 15.07 0.54 -3.33
CA PHE A 80 16.40 0.61 -3.92
C PHE A 80 16.92 2.05 -3.94
N PRO A 81 17.47 2.55 -2.82
CA PRO A 81 17.98 3.92 -2.73
C PRO A 81 19.12 4.22 -3.72
N ASN A 82 19.86 3.19 -4.12
CA ASN A 82 20.96 3.27 -5.09
C ASN A 82 20.48 3.20 -6.54
N GLY A 83 19.17 3.09 -6.77
CA GLY A 83 18.54 2.96 -8.09
C GLY A 83 18.30 1.52 -8.53
N TRP A 84 17.41 1.36 -9.51
CA TRP A 84 17.27 0.18 -10.36
C TRP A 84 17.22 0.66 -11.81
N ASP A 85 17.37 -0.29 -12.73
CA ASP A 85 17.18 -0.04 -14.16
C ASP A 85 15.70 -0.31 -14.52
N PRO A 86 14.92 0.73 -14.90
CA PRO A 86 13.49 0.57 -15.18
C PRO A 86 13.20 -0.24 -16.43
N ASP A 87 14.17 -0.42 -17.32
CA ASP A 87 14.00 -1.15 -18.59
C ASP A 87 14.26 -2.65 -18.44
N ARG A 88 14.81 -3.08 -17.29
CA ARG A 88 15.02 -4.50 -16.99
C ARG A 88 13.97 -5.06 -16.04
N THR A 89 13.71 -6.35 -16.19
CA THR A 89 12.96 -7.11 -15.19
C THR A 89 13.77 -7.23 -13.90
N LEU A 90 13.10 -7.10 -12.76
CA LEU A 90 13.68 -7.37 -11.45
C LEU A 90 14.06 -8.86 -11.34
N SER A 91 15.17 -9.13 -10.65
CA SER A 91 15.50 -10.50 -10.25
C SER A 91 14.49 -11.00 -9.19
N PRO A 92 14.38 -12.32 -8.95
CA PRO A 92 13.53 -12.84 -7.88
C PRO A 92 13.83 -12.24 -6.49
N GLU A 93 15.09 -11.99 -6.19
CA GLU A 93 15.54 -11.40 -4.92
C GLU A 93 15.13 -9.92 -4.81
N GLU A 94 15.17 -9.20 -5.93
CA GLU A 94 14.73 -7.81 -6.02
C GLU A 94 13.21 -7.71 -5.93
N ASP A 95 12.48 -8.60 -6.59
CA ASP A 95 11.02 -8.73 -6.44
C ASP A 95 10.68 -8.96 -4.96
N GLU A 96 11.36 -9.89 -4.29
CA GLU A 96 11.13 -10.17 -2.87
C GLU A 96 11.43 -8.93 -2.01
N GLN A 97 12.53 -8.23 -2.27
CA GLN A 97 12.89 -7.00 -1.56
C GLN A 97 11.87 -5.88 -1.76
N ALA A 98 11.40 -5.69 -2.99
CA ALA A 98 10.40 -4.69 -3.33
C ALA A 98 9.04 -5.01 -2.70
N ILE A 99 8.63 -6.29 -2.69
CA ILE A 99 7.41 -6.75 -2.02
C ILE A 99 7.50 -6.57 -0.50
N ARG A 100 8.63 -6.93 0.12
CA ARG A 100 8.84 -6.69 1.56
C ARG A 100 8.73 -5.21 1.90
N THR A 101 9.36 -4.36 1.08
CA THR A 101 9.31 -2.90 1.26
C THR A 101 7.88 -2.37 1.10
N LEU A 102 7.17 -2.81 0.07
CA LEU A 102 5.76 -2.45 -0.18
C LEU A 102 4.88 -2.74 1.03
N PHE A 103 4.94 -3.95 1.58
CA PHE A 103 4.09 -4.33 2.71
C PHE A 103 4.51 -3.68 4.04
N GLY A 104 5.81 -3.40 4.23
CA GLY A 104 6.26 -2.58 5.36
C GLY A 104 5.68 -1.17 5.30
N LEU A 105 5.74 -0.54 4.12
CA LEU A 105 5.18 0.79 3.90
C LEU A 105 3.65 0.82 4.08
N LEU A 106 2.94 -0.22 3.64
CA LEU A 106 1.48 -0.33 3.86
C LEU A 106 1.12 -0.50 5.34
N ASP A 107 1.91 -1.26 6.11
CA ASP A 107 1.70 -1.40 7.55
C ASP A 107 1.85 -0.05 8.26
N GLU A 108 2.91 0.70 7.94
CA GLU A 108 3.15 2.03 8.51
C GLU A 108 2.05 3.01 8.12
N PHE A 109 1.65 3.05 6.84
CA PHE A 109 0.57 3.91 6.35
C PHE A 109 -0.77 3.60 7.05
N ALA A 110 -1.11 2.32 7.19
CA ALA A 110 -2.34 1.91 7.86
C ALA A 110 -2.30 2.25 9.35
N ALA A 111 -1.16 2.05 10.03
CA ALA A 111 -0.99 2.41 11.44
C ALA A 111 -1.15 3.92 11.68
N GLU A 112 -0.60 4.77 10.80
CA GLU A 112 -0.78 6.22 10.87
C GLU A 112 -2.25 6.63 10.67
N ARG A 113 -2.97 6.00 9.71
CA ARG A 113 -4.41 6.24 9.50
C ARG A 113 -5.27 5.81 10.69
N GLU A 114 -5.02 4.62 11.25
CA GLU A 114 -5.72 4.13 12.43
C GLU A 114 -5.53 5.10 13.61
N THR A 115 -4.30 5.60 13.80
CA THR A 115 -3.99 6.59 14.85
C THR A 115 -4.74 7.91 14.61
N ALA A 116 -4.72 8.43 13.38
CA ALA A 116 -5.42 9.67 13.02
C ALA A 116 -6.94 9.58 13.27
N GLN A 117 -7.56 8.44 12.94
CA GLN A 117 -8.99 8.20 13.16
C GLN A 117 -9.36 8.13 14.65
N VAL A 118 -8.47 7.59 15.50
CA VAL A 118 -8.67 7.57 16.95
C VAL A 118 -8.57 8.98 17.55
N THR A 119 -7.69 9.83 17.02
CA THR A 119 -7.47 11.19 17.52
C THR A 119 -8.42 12.25 16.96
N ALA A 120 -9.16 11.98 15.89
CA ALA A 120 -10.11 12.92 15.32
C ALA A 120 -11.31 13.14 16.27
N PRO A 121 -11.72 14.39 16.58
CA PRO A 121 -12.88 14.64 17.41
C PRO A 121 -14.13 14.09 16.72
N ARG A 122 -14.83 13.14 17.37
CA ARG A 122 -16.13 12.66 16.93
C ARG A 122 -17.14 13.80 17.09
N THR A 123 -17.33 14.60 16.06
CA THR A 123 -18.40 15.61 16.04
C THR A 123 -19.74 14.86 16.12
N PRO A 124 -20.53 15.00 17.19
CA PRO A 124 -21.85 14.38 17.23
C PRO A 124 -22.75 15.05 16.19
N PRO A 125 -23.71 14.31 15.60
CA PRO A 125 -24.64 14.91 14.66
C PRO A 125 -25.45 15.98 15.40
N MET A 126 -25.34 17.24 14.94
CA MET A 126 -26.29 18.29 15.32
C MET A 126 -27.67 17.84 14.84
N ARG A 127 -28.51 17.40 15.79
CA ARG A 127 -29.94 17.21 15.57
C ARG A 127 -30.55 18.60 15.38
N SER A 128 -31.15 18.83 14.22
CA SER A 128 -32.11 19.91 13.98
C SER A 128 -33.51 19.49 14.40
#